data_AF-A0A382PHI5-F1
#
_entry.id   AF-A0A382PHI5-F1
#
_cell.length_a   1.000
_cell.length_b   1.000
_cell.length_c   1.000
_cell.angle_alpha   90.00
_cell.angle_beta   90.00
_cell.angle_gamma   90.00
#
_symmetry.space_group_name_H-M   'P 1'
#
loop_
_entity.id
_entity.type
_entity.pdbx_description
1 polymer ?
#
loop_
_entity_poly.entity_id
_entity_poly.type
_entity_poly.pdbx_seq_one_letter_code
_entity_poly.pdbx_strand_id
1 'polypeptide(L)'
;MSQEFPQPLNVSIEDHHAFIMECLRHVGTSEQHALIVADALVLTDSWGTFTHGSKLLSGYTSRVKHGGCRSDVDPEIVRDGPSWAIVDGNSTLGQVAATFAMRTAIGKARRAGMAYVGVHNSCHFGAAGVYSAMAADENMIGI
;
A
#
# COMPACT_ATOMS: atom_id res chain seq x y z
N MET A 1 24.40 23.43 -22.94
CA MET A 1 24.50 21.96 -22.91
C MET A 1 23.11 21.41 -22.68
N SER A 2 22.49 20.84 -23.71
CA SER A 2 21.25 20.08 -23.59
C SER A 2 21.56 18.80 -22.81
N GLN A 3 21.00 18.66 -21.60
CA GLN A 3 21.03 17.37 -20.90
C GLN A 3 20.22 16.38 -21.75
N GLU A 4 20.88 15.36 -22.28
CA GLU A 4 20.19 14.19 -22.81
C GLU A 4 19.55 13.48 -21.63
N PHE A 5 18.22 13.52 -21.55
CA PHE A 5 17.50 12.65 -20.64
C PHE A 5 17.72 11.20 -21.08
N PRO A 6 18.01 10.27 -20.17
CA PRO A 6 18.11 8.86 -20.53
C PRO A 6 16.80 8.41 -21.20
N GLN A 7 16.94 7.57 -22.22
CA GLN A 7 15.79 6.97 -22.89
C GLN A 7 14.91 6.25 -21.86
N PRO A 8 13.57 6.39 -21.93
CA PRO A 8 12.69 5.71 -21.01
C PRO A 8 12.83 4.20 -21.15
N LEU A 9 13.04 3.51 -20.03
CA LEU A 9 13.04 2.05 -19.98
C LEU A 9 11.60 1.57 -19.86
N ASN A 10 11.14 0.79 -20.84
CA ASN A 10 9.85 0.10 -20.76
C ASN A 10 10.06 -1.26 -20.10
N VAL A 11 9.25 -1.56 -19.08
CA VAL A 11 9.26 -2.83 -18.34
C VAL A 11 7.83 -3.35 -18.30
N SER A 12 7.64 -4.67 -18.38
CA SER A 12 6.31 -5.27 -18.22
C SER A 12 5.79 -5.08 -16.80
N ILE A 13 4.47 -5.10 -16.61
CA ILE A 13 3.84 -5.01 -15.28
C ILE A 13 4.31 -6.19 -14.42
N GLU A 14 4.42 -7.38 -15.02
CA GLU A 14 4.82 -8.62 -14.39
C GLU A 14 6.27 -8.58 -13.89
N ASP A 15 7.21 -8.17 -14.74
CA ASP A 15 8.63 -8.07 -14.36
C ASP A 15 8.83 -6.97 -13.30
N HIS A 16 8.09 -5.86 -13.42
CA HIS A 16 8.15 -4.80 -12.44
C HIS A 16 7.63 -5.27 -11.08
N HIS A 17 6.49 -5.96 -11.05
CA HIS A 17 5.94 -6.55 -9.83
C HIS A 17 6.92 -7.55 -9.19
N ALA A 18 7.48 -8.46 -9.98
CA ALA A 18 8.45 -9.45 -9.51
C ALA A 18 9.70 -8.80 -8.90
N PHE A 19 10.22 -7.74 -9.51
CA PHE A 19 11.35 -6.98 -8.98
C PHE A 19 11.05 -6.35 -7.61
N ILE A 20 9.87 -5.74 -7.45
CA ILE A 20 9.47 -5.14 -6.18
C ILE A 20 9.32 -6.22 -5.09
N MET A 21 8.69 -7.35 -5.43
CA MET A 21 8.56 -8.51 -4.53
C MET A 21 9.92 -8.99 -4.03
N GLU A 22 10.87 -9.18 -4.94
CA GLU A 22 12.23 -9.64 -4.61
C GLU A 22 12.95 -8.66 -3.68
N CYS A 23 12.87 -7.35 -3.97
CA CYS A 23 13.47 -6.31 -3.13
C CYS A 23 12.92 -6.33 -1.70
N LEU A 24 11.60 -6.49 -1.55
CA LEU A 24 10.93 -6.50 -0.24
C LEU A 24 11.24 -7.77 0.55
N ARG A 25 11.24 -8.92 -0.11
CA ARG A 25 11.65 -10.20 0.49
C ARG A 25 13.09 -10.16 0.98
N HIS A 26 13.98 -9.55 0.20
CA HIS A 26 15.41 -9.46 0.55
C HIS A 26 15.65 -8.66 1.84
N VAL A 27 14.78 -7.71 2.19
CA VAL A 27 14.85 -6.95 3.44
C VAL A 27 14.03 -7.57 4.58
N GLY A 28 13.47 -8.78 4.41
CA GLY A 28 12.75 -9.50 5.46
C GLY A 28 11.26 -9.15 5.56
N THR A 29 10.66 -8.65 4.48
CA THR A 29 9.20 -8.46 4.42
C THR A 29 8.50 -9.79 4.19
N SER A 30 7.41 -10.04 4.92
CA SER A 30 6.58 -11.23 4.70
C SER A 30 6.03 -11.28 3.28
N GLU A 31 5.78 -12.48 2.74
CA GLU A 31 5.24 -12.65 1.38
C GLU A 31 3.96 -11.84 1.15
N GLN A 32 3.05 -11.90 2.12
CA GLN A 32 1.77 -11.19 2.06
C GLN A 32 1.94 -9.67 2.03
N HIS A 33 2.83 -9.13 2.85
CA HIS A 33 3.08 -7.68 2.86
C HIS A 33 3.82 -7.23 1.60
N ALA A 34 4.76 -8.05 1.12
CA ALA A 34 5.47 -7.79 -0.13
C ALA A 34 4.49 -7.70 -1.30
N LEU A 35 3.51 -8.61 -1.37
CA LEU A 35 2.47 -8.63 -2.40
C LEU A 35 1.63 -7.35 -2.37
N ILE A 36 1.12 -6.96 -1.19
CA ILE A 36 0.32 -5.74 -1.04
C ILE A 36 1.09 -4.50 -1.49
N VAL A 37 2.36 -4.40 -1.11
CA VAL A 37 3.19 -3.24 -1.49
C VAL A 37 3.49 -3.27 -2.99
N ALA A 38 3.86 -4.43 -3.55
CA ALA A 38 4.15 -4.57 -4.98
C ALA A 38 2.93 -4.22 -5.85
N ASP A 39 1.75 -4.76 -5.52
CA ASP A 39 0.48 -4.43 -6.18
C ASP A 39 0.23 -2.91 -6.17
N ALA A 40 0.34 -2.28 -5.00
CA ALA A 40 0.08 -0.85 -4.85
C ALA A 40 1.06 0.02 -5.65
N LEU A 41 2.37 -0.32 -5.64
CA LEU A 41 3.38 0.48 -6.34
C LEU A 41 3.29 0.30 -7.86
N VAL A 42 3.08 -0.92 -8.35
CA VAL A 42 2.92 -1.18 -9.78
C VAL A 42 1.65 -0.54 -10.32
N LEU A 43 0.53 -0.63 -9.59
CA LEU A 43 -0.70 0.05 -9.96
C LEU A 43 -0.49 1.56 -10.04
N THR A 44 0.18 2.14 -9.05
CA THR A 44 0.50 3.57 -9.00
C THR A 44 1.34 4.01 -10.20
N ASP A 45 2.34 3.23 -10.59
CA ASP A 45 3.16 3.51 -11.77
C ASP A 45 2.38 3.30 -13.08
N SER A 46 1.48 2.32 -13.14
CA SER A 46 0.60 2.10 -14.30
C SER A 46 -0.35 3.27 -14.57
N TRP A 47 -0.71 4.02 -13.53
CA TRP A 47 -1.49 5.26 -13.62
C TRP A 47 -0.63 6.49 -13.94
N GLY A 48 0.69 6.33 -14.13
CA GLY A 48 1.61 7.43 -14.39
C GLY A 48 1.92 8.29 -13.17
N THR A 49 1.60 7.84 -11.95
CA THR A 49 1.87 8.59 -10.70
C THR A 49 3.24 8.20 -10.12
N PHE A 50 4.30 8.39 -10.90
CA PHE A 50 5.66 7.92 -10.58
C PHE A 50 6.27 8.51 -9.30
N THR A 51 5.70 9.59 -8.76
CA THR A 51 6.14 10.16 -7.49
C THR A 51 5.80 9.27 -6.28
N HIS A 52 4.84 8.36 -6.41
CA HIS A 52 4.33 7.54 -5.31
C HIS A 52 4.39 6.01 -5.57
N GLY A 53 4.85 5.58 -6.74
CA GLY A 53 5.07 4.17 -7.07
C GLY A 53 6.50 3.69 -6.74
N SER A 54 7.12 2.94 -7.63
CA SER A 54 8.42 2.27 -7.44
C SER A 54 9.56 3.20 -7.06
N LYS A 55 9.50 4.51 -7.40
CA LYS A 55 10.45 5.52 -6.94
C LYS A 55 10.66 5.50 -5.42
N LEU A 56 9.63 5.17 -4.64
CA LEU A 56 9.69 5.14 -3.18
C LEU A 56 10.23 3.82 -2.60
N LEU A 57 10.42 2.78 -3.44
CA LEU A 57 10.81 1.44 -3.01
C LEU A 57 12.12 1.42 -2.21
N SER A 58 13.12 2.19 -2.66
CA SER A 58 14.40 2.29 -1.96
C SER A 58 14.26 2.87 -0.54
N GLY A 59 13.33 3.82 -0.37
CA GLY A 59 12.98 4.39 0.94
C GLY A 59 12.29 3.39 1.85
N TYR A 60 11.33 2.62 1.31
CA TYR A 60 10.62 1.58 2.08
C TYR A 60 11.54 0.45 2.50
N THR A 61 12.33 -0.10 1.57
CA THR A 61 13.29 -1.17 1.84
C THR A 61 14.35 -0.73 2.85
N SER A 62 14.84 0.51 2.75
CA SER A 62 15.76 1.07 3.75
C SER A 62 15.12 1.17 5.14
N ARG A 63 13.86 1.63 5.25
CA ARG A 63 13.16 1.70 6.54
C ARG A 63 12.98 0.32 7.17
N VAL A 64 12.57 -0.68 6.40
CA VAL A 64 12.44 -2.06 6.90
C VAL A 64 13.80 -2.58 7.37
N LYS A 65 14.84 -2.46 6.53
CA LYS A 65 16.20 -2.93 6.84
C LYS A 65 16.78 -2.34 8.13
N HIS A 66 16.44 -1.09 8.45
CA HIS A 66 16.93 -0.40 9.65
C HIS A 66 15.92 -0.39 10.82
N GLY A 67 14.85 -1.20 10.76
CA GLY A 67 13.86 -1.32 11.84
C GLY A 67 12.91 -0.12 12.00
N GLY A 68 12.83 0.75 11.00
CA GLY A 68 11.95 1.92 10.99
C GLY A 68 10.50 1.63 10.59
N CYS A 69 10.22 0.48 9.98
CA CYS A 69 8.87 -0.08 9.86
C CYS A 69 8.96 -1.60 10.11
N ARG A 70 7.94 -2.17 10.77
CA ARG A 70 7.83 -3.62 11.02
C ARG A 70 7.32 -4.33 9.76
N SER A 71 7.81 -5.53 9.49
CA SER A 71 7.61 -6.21 8.20
C SER A 71 7.03 -7.62 8.31
N ASP A 72 6.74 -8.05 9.53
CA ASP A 72 6.30 -9.39 9.93
C ASP A 72 5.15 -9.37 10.95
N VAL A 73 4.49 -8.22 11.13
CA VAL A 73 3.37 -8.03 12.06
C VAL A 73 2.20 -7.39 11.35
N ASP A 74 1.00 -7.90 11.54
CA ASP A 74 -0.18 -7.37 10.85
C ASP A 74 -0.81 -6.16 11.58
N PRO A 75 -1.47 -5.25 10.84
CA PRO A 75 -2.37 -4.27 11.42
C PRO A 75 -3.52 -4.93 12.20
N GLU A 76 -4.01 -4.26 13.25
CA GLU A 76 -5.06 -4.79 14.13
C GLU A 76 -6.19 -3.79 14.36
N ILE A 77 -7.43 -4.26 14.44
CA ILE A 77 -8.57 -3.43 14.87
C ILE A 77 -8.55 -3.30 16.39
N VAL A 78 -8.29 -2.10 16.89
CA VAL A 78 -8.23 -1.80 18.34
C VAL A 78 -9.55 -1.25 18.89
N ARG A 79 -10.44 -0.76 18.03
CA ARG A 79 -11.82 -0.39 18.37
C ARG A 79 -12.74 -0.70 17.21
N ASP A 80 -13.92 -1.24 17.52
CA ASP A 80 -14.85 -1.72 16.51
C ASP A 80 -16.28 -1.25 16.76
N GLY A 81 -16.98 -0.89 15.68
CA GLY A 81 -18.41 -0.56 15.68
C GLY A 81 -19.11 -1.03 14.39
N PRO A 82 -20.44 -0.90 14.29
CA PRO A 82 -21.20 -1.45 13.16
C PRO A 82 -20.79 -0.87 11.80
N SER A 83 -20.51 0.45 11.76
CA SER A 83 -20.14 1.22 10.57
C SER A 83 -18.78 1.92 10.74
N TRP A 84 -17.95 1.51 11.69
CA TRP A 84 -16.63 2.11 11.88
C TRP A 84 -15.62 1.17 12.55
N ALA A 85 -14.34 1.48 12.41
CA ALA A 85 -13.26 0.87 13.19
C ALA A 85 -12.08 1.84 13.36
N ILE A 86 -11.22 1.55 14.34
CA ILE A 86 -9.88 2.14 14.48
C ILE A 86 -8.86 1.03 14.40
N VAL A 87 -7.86 1.21 13.54
CA VAL A 87 -6.78 0.27 13.27
C VAL A 87 -5.46 0.82 13.82
N ASP A 88 -4.76 -0.01 14.60
CA ASP A 88 -3.34 0.17 14.86
C ASP A 88 -2.56 -0.46 13.70
N GLY A 89 -1.82 0.36 12.96
CA GLY A 89 -1.00 -0.09 11.85
C GLY A 89 0.24 -0.87 12.29
N ASN A 90 0.51 -1.02 13.58
CA ASN A 90 1.63 -1.76 14.14
C ASN A 90 3.00 -1.33 13.58
N SER A 91 3.12 -0.05 13.19
CA SER A 91 4.27 0.52 12.49
C SER A 91 4.66 -0.25 11.22
N THR A 92 3.71 -0.88 10.52
CA THR A 92 3.98 -1.57 9.25
C THR A 92 4.24 -0.58 8.12
N LEU A 93 4.67 -1.09 6.95
CA LEU A 93 4.57 -0.33 5.71
C LEU A 93 3.14 0.19 5.51
N GLY A 94 3.02 1.44 5.05
CA GLY A 94 1.73 2.15 5.05
C GLY A 94 0.70 1.51 4.13
N GLN A 95 1.15 0.89 3.04
CA GLN A 95 0.31 0.14 2.11
C GLN A 95 -0.39 -1.02 2.79
N VAL A 96 0.30 -1.75 3.67
CA VAL A 96 -0.26 -2.88 4.42
C VAL A 96 -1.40 -2.41 5.32
N ALA A 97 -1.15 -1.36 6.12
CA ALA A 97 -2.15 -0.81 7.03
C ALA A 97 -3.34 -0.17 6.28
N ALA A 98 -3.09 0.55 5.19
CA ALA A 98 -4.13 1.20 4.41
C ALA A 98 -5.00 0.21 3.62
N THR A 99 -4.42 -0.83 3.03
CA THR A 99 -5.16 -1.92 2.39
C THR A 99 -6.03 -2.66 3.41
N PHE A 100 -5.49 -2.97 4.59
CA PHE A 100 -6.26 -3.59 5.68
C PHE A 100 -7.45 -2.72 6.10
N ALA A 101 -7.22 -1.42 6.29
CA ALA A 101 -8.25 -0.47 6.67
C ALA A 101 -9.34 -0.31 5.61
N MET A 102 -8.96 -0.20 4.34
CA MET A 102 -9.92 -0.08 3.24
C MET A 102 -10.75 -1.34 3.05
N ARG A 103 -10.14 -2.54 3.13
CA ARG A 103 -10.89 -3.82 3.11
C ARG A 103 -11.88 -3.89 4.27
N THR A 104 -11.48 -3.42 5.45
CA THR A 104 -12.36 -3.35 6.63
C THR A 104 -13.53 -2.39 6.39
N ALA A 105 -13.26 -1.21 5.80
CA ALA A 105 -14.28 -0.22 5.46
C ALA A 105 -15.30 -0.78 4.46
N ILE A 106 -14.83 -1.36 3.35
CA ILE A 106 -15.67 -2.01 2.33
C ILE A 106 -16.56 -3.10 2.97
N GLY A 107 -15.95 -3.99 3.77
CA GLY A 107 -16.68 -5.07 4.43
C GLY A 107 -17.78 -4.58 5.36
N LYS A 108 -17.55 -3.48 6.10
CA LYS A 108 -18.56 -2.86 6.96
C LYS A 108 -19.61 -2.09 6.16
N ALA A 109 -19.21 -1.34 5.15
CA ALA A 109 -20.10 -0.57 4.28
C ALA A 109 -21.12 -1.47 3.56
N ARG A 110 -20.72 -2.67 3.12
CA ARG A 110 -21.65 -3.67 2.55
C ARG A 110 -22.84 -3.98 3.46
N ARG A 111 -22.67 -3.93 4.77
CA ARG A 111 -23.71 -4.25 5.76
C ARG A 111 -24.45 -3.02 6.28
N ALA A 112 -23.74 -1.91 6.44
CA ALA A 112 -24.25 -0.71 7.11
C ALA A 112 -24.58 0.45 6.16
N GLY A 113 -24.36 0.29 4.85
CA GLY A 113 -24.55 1.32 3.82
C GLY A 113 -23.36 2.28 3.68
N MET A 114 -22.65 2.55 4.78
CA MET A 114 -21.41 3.34 4.81
C MET A 114 -20.51 2.87 5.94
N ALA A 115 -19.20 3.12 5.83
CA ALA A 115 -18.29 2.94 6.94
C ALA A 115 -17.09 3.89 6.88
N TYR A 116 -16.48 4.17 8.03
CA TYR A 116 -15.19 4.85 8.13
C TYR A 116 -14.20 4.04 8.96
N VAL A 117 -12.92 4.01 8.56
CA VAL A 117 -11.87 3.31 9.32
C VAL A 117 -10.70 4.26 9.50
N GLY A 118 -10.38 4.58 10.77
CA GLY A 118 -9.20 5.38 11.10
C GLY A 118 -7.98 4.49 11.28
N VAL A 119 -6.80 4.94 10.85
CA VAL A 119 -5.52 4.24 11.06
C VAL A 119 -4.59 5.14 11.86
N HIS A 120 -3.94 4.59 12.90
CA HIS A 120 -2.82 5.24 13.58
C HIS A 120 -1.61 4.31 13.62
N ASN A 121 -0.45 4.84 14.04
CA ASN A 121 0.79 4.07 14.15
C ASN A 121 1.16 3.30 12.85
N SER A 122 1.22 4.04 11.74
CA SER A 122 1.52 3.52 10.39
C SER A 122 2.65 4.34 9.72
N CYS A 123 3.19 3.85 8.61
CA CYS A 123 4.19 4.52 7.77
C CYS A 123 3.53 5.21 6.54
N HIS A 124 4.34 5.87 5.69
CA HIS A 124 3.87 6.46 4.42
C HIS A 124 3.23 5.39 3.52
N PHE A 125 2.05 5.68 2.96
CA PHE A 125 1.19 4.69 2.28
C PHE A 125 1.13 4.80 0.74
N GLY A 126 2.03 5.53 0.10
CA GLY A 126 1.99 5.70 -1.37
C GLY A 126 0.81 6.55 -1.86
N ALA A 127 0.26 6.22 -3.04
CA ALA A 127 -0.81 7.00 -3.66
C ALA A 127 -2.18 6.67 -3.04
N ALA A 128 -2.86 7.67 -2.48
CA ALA A 128 -4.16 7.49 -1.83
C ALA A 128 -5.24 6.90 -2.76
N GLY A 129 -5.19 7.21 -4.06
CA GLY A 129 -6.13 6.71 -5.06
C GLY A 129 -6.18 5.19 -5.19
N VAL A 130 -5.11 4.46 -4.81
CA VAL A 130 -5.09 3.00 -4.78
C VAL A 130 -6.20 2.47 -3.88
N TYR A 131 -6.39 3.07 -2.71
CA TYR A 131 -7.39 2.63 -1.74
C TYR A 131 -8.81 3.03 -2.16
N SER A 132 -8.97 4.22 -2.73
CA SER A 132 -10.27 4.62 -3.31
C SER A 132 -10.68 3.68 -4.45
N ALA A 133 -9.73 3.25 -5.29
CA ALA A 133 -9.98 2.28 -6.36
C ALA A 133 -10.43 0.92 -5.84
N MET A 134 -9.89 0.44 -4.71
CA MET A 134 -10.37 -0.80 -4.08
C MET A 134 -11.86 -0.75 -3.73
N ALA A 135 -12.36 0.40 -3.30
CA ALA A 135 -13.80 0.58 -3.04
C ALA A 135 -14.59 0.66 -4.36
N ALA A 136 -14.04 1.33 -5.38
CA ALA A 136 -14.66 1.44 -6.69
C ALA A 136 -14.83 0.08 -7.39
N ASP A 137 -13.84 -0.82 -7.29
CA ASP A 137 -13.91 -2.20 -7.79
C ASP A 137 -15.06 -2.99 -7.15
N GLU A 138 -15.49 -2.56 -5.96
CA GLU A 138 -16.59 -3.14 -5.20
C GLU A 138 -17.92 -2.39 -5.39
N ASN A 139 -18.02 -1.56 -6.43
CA ASN A 139 -19.17 -0.70 -6.74
C ASN A 139 -19.52 0.29 -5.61
N MET A 140 -18.50 0.78 -4.89
CA MET A 140 -18.64 1.76 -3.81
C MET A 140 -17.87 3.05 -4.10
N ILE A 141 -18.27 4.13 -3.43
CA ILE A 141 -17.48 5.36 -3.37
C ILE A 141 -16.44 5.21 -2.25
N GLY A 142 -15.15 5.38 -2.56
CA GLY A 142 -14.05 5.42 -1.59
C GLY A 142 -13.48 6.82 -1.44
N ILE A 143 -13.31 7.28 -0.19
CA ILE A 143 -12.77 8.60 0.18
C ILE A 143 -11.53 8.40 1.05
#